data_AF-A0A183G9P7-F1
#
_entry.id   AF-A0A183G9P7-F1
#
_cell.length_a   1.000
_cell.length_b   1.000
_cell.length_c   1.000
_cell.angle_alpha   90.00
_cell.angle_beta   90.00
_cell.angle_gamma   90.00
#
_symmetry.space_group_name_H-M   'P 1'
#
loop_
_entity.id
_entity.type
_entity.pdbx_description
1 polymer ?
#
loop_
_entity_poly.entity_id
_entity_poly.type
_entity_poly.pdbx_seq_one_letter_code
_entity_poly.pdbx_strand_id
1 'polypeptide(L)'
;LLGVNGAGKTSTFQMLTGENDISEGDAFVNGWSVRTDWKKAGENIGYCPQFDAVLKEMTGEETLYMFARIRGIPKEDIPEKVRRL
;
A
#
# COMPACT_ATOMS: atom_id res chain seq x y z
N LEU A 1 6.98 -5.01 -12.34
CA LEU A 1 8.07 -6.00 -12.52
C LEU A 1 7.65 -6.99 -13.62
N LEU A 2 8.46 -7.14 -14.66
CA LEU A 2 8.23 -8.12 -15.73
C LEU A 2 9.00 -9.40 -15.41
N GLY A 3 8.38 -10.56 -15.65
CA GLY A 3 8.98 -11.87 -15.40
C GLY A 3 7.93 -12.97 -15.29
N VAL A 4 8.35 -14.23 -15.44
CA VAL A 4 7.45 -15.40 -15.34
C VAL A 4 6.88 -15.60 -13.94
N ASN A 5 5.82 -16.39 -13.81
CA ASN A 5 5.31 -16.81 -12.50
C ASN A 5 6.40 -17.59 -11.74
N GLY A 6 6.53 -17.36 -10.44
CA GLY A 6 7.60 -17.93 -9.62
C GLY A 6 8.92 -17.16 -9.64
N ALA A 7 9.08 -16.11 -10.47
CA ALA A 7 10.30 -15.28 -10.48
C ALA A 7 10.49 -14.37 -9.24
N GLY A 8 9.67 -14.51 -8.19
CA GLY A 8 9.79 -13.74 -6.96
C GLY A 8 9.13 -12.35 -6.94
N LYS A 9 8.38 -11.98 -8.00
CA LYS A 9 7.70 -10.66 -8.08
C LYS A 9 6.79 -10.38 -6.88
N THR A 10 5.85 -11.29 -6.59
CA THR A 10 4.89 -11.13 -5.49
C THR A 10 5.61 -11.10 -4.14
N SER A 11 6.55 -12.03 -3.90
CA SER A 11 7.38 -12.05 -2.70
C SER A 11 8.15 -10.75 -2.48
N THR A 12 8.68 -10.17 -3.57
CA THR A 12 9.37 -8.87 -3.52
C THR A 12 8.43 -7.75 -3.10
N PHE A 13 7.22 -7.69 -3.67
CA PHE A 13 6.23 -6.68 -3.27
C PHE A 13 5.79 -6.86 -1.82
N GLN A 14 5.52 -8.10 -1.38
CA GLN A 14 5.14 -8.39 0.00
C GLN A 14 6.24 -7.98 1.00
N MET A 15 7.51 -8.14 0.64
CA MET A 15 8.62 -7.62 1.45
C MET A 15 8.66 -6.09 1.49
N LEU A 16 8.45 -5.43 0.35
CA LEU A 16 8.42 -3.96 0.27
C LEU A 16 7.23 -3.33 1.00
N THR A 17 6.13 -4.09 1.16
CA THR A 17 4.90 -3.64 1.81
C THR A 17 4.82 -4.08 3.26
N GLY A 18 5.86 -4.72 3.80
CA GLY A 18 5.90 -5.22 5.18
C GLY A 18 4.91 -6.36 5.45
N GLU A 19 4.38 -7.00 4.41
CA GLU A 19 3.53 -8.20 4.53
C GLU A 19 4.37 -9.45 4.85
N ASN A 20 5.61 -9.49 4.34
CA ASN A 20 6.62 -10.49 4.69
C ASN A 20 7.90 -9.80 5.19
N ASP A 21 8.60 -10.45 6.12
CA ASP A 21 9.91 -9.99 6.57
C ASP A 21 10.97 -10.08 5.46
N ILE A 22 11.87 -9.10 5.41
CA ILE A 22 13.03 -9.14 4.50
C ILE A 22 14.00 -10.24 4.97
N SER A 23 14.18 -11.27 4.15
CA SER A 23 15.06 -12.40 4.48
C SER A 23 16.53 -11.97 4.61
N GLU A 24 17.05 -11.25 3.63
CA GLU A 24 18.43 -10.75 3.60
C GLU A 24 18.50 -9.36 2.95
N GLY A 25 19.54 -8.59 3.30
CA GLY A 25 19.72 -7.22 2.80
C GLY A 25 18.72 -6.22 3.39
N ASP A 26 18.49 -5.14 2.65
CA ASP A 26 17.54 -4.09 3.02
C ASP A 26 16.93 -3.43 1.78
N ALA A 27 15.79 -2.79 1.96
CA ALA A 27 15.10 -1.98 0.96
C ALA A 27 14.73 -0.62 1.55
N PHE A 28 14.73 0.43 0.72
CA PHE A 28 14.52 1.79 1.20
C PHE A 28 13.37 2.45 0.44
N VAL A 29 12.43 3.05 1.18
CA VAL A 29 11.32 3.86 0.64
C VAL A 29 11.44 5.26 1.23
N ASN A 30 11.57 6.27 0.36
CA ASN A 30 11.78 7.67 0.76
C ASN A 30 12.94 7.83 1.79
N GLY A 31 14.03 7.08 1.60
CA GLY A 31 15.20 7.08 2.49
C GLY A 31 15.05 6.28 3.79
N TRP A 32 13.87 5.73 4.08
CA TRP A 32 13.62 4.93 5.28
C TRP A 32 13.78 3.44 4.97
N SER A 33 14.48 2.73 5.84
CA SER A 33 14.64 1.27 5.77
C SER A 33 13.28 0.59 5.97
N VAL A 34 12.88 -0.27 5.04
CA VAL A 34 11.68 -1.11 5.17
C VAL A 34 11.87 -2.12 6.30
N ARG A 35 13.10 -2.55 6.57
CA ARG A 35 13.44 -3.50 7.62
C ARG A 35 13.42 -2.89 9.02
N THR A 36 13.93 -1.66 9.18
CA THR A 36 14.16 -1.05 10.51
C THR A 36 13.29 0.17 10.81
N ASP A 37 12.77 0.85 9.79
CA ASP A 37 11.96 2.07 9.89
C ASP A 37 10.57 1.92 9.21
N TRP A 38 9.96 0.72 9.29
CA TRP A 38 8.76 0.39 8.53
C TRP A 38 7.61 1.40 8.68
N LYS A 39 7.38 1.97 9.88
CA LYS A 39 6.32 2.97 10.07
C LYS A 39 6.49 4.17 9.12
N LYS A 40 7.71 4.70 8.99
CA LYS A 40 8.01 5.84 8.12
C LYS A 40 8.01 5.43 6.65
N ALA A 41 8.56 4.26 6.33
CA ALA A 41 8.53 3.73 4.97
C ALA A 41 7.07 3.48 4.48
N GLY A 42 6.23 2.87 5.33
CA GLY A 42 4.85 2.50 5.08
C GLY A 42 3.91 3.69 4.82
N GLU A 43 4.14 4.82 5.50
CA GLU A 43 3.41 6.08 5.26
C GLU A 43 3.62 6.61 3.83
N ASN A 44 4.73 6.24 3.19
CA ASN A 44 5.12 6.71 1.86
C ASN A 44 4.77 5.74 0.73
N ILE A 45 4.10 4.62 1.01
CA ILE A 45 3.77 3.59 0.01
C ILE A 45 2.29 3.18 0.06
N GLY A 46 1.72 2.95 -1.12
CA GLY A 46 0.44 2.28 -1.34
C GLY A 46 0.62 1.03 -2.17
N TYR A 47 -0.11 -0.03 -1.83
CA TYR A 47 -0.05 -1.32 -2.54
C TYR A 47 -1.44 -1.75 -2.99
N CYS A 48 -1.54 -2.15 -4.25
CA CYS A 48 -2.72 -2.78 -4.82
C CYS A 48 -2.36 -4.25 -5.08
N PRO A 49 -3.02 -5.21 -4.42
CA PRO A 49 -2.71 -6.62 -4.58
C PRO A 49 -3.08 -7.14 -5.97
N GLN A 50 -2.58 -8.34 -6.31
CA GLN A 50 -2.81 -8.96 -7.62
C GLN A 50 -4.28 -9.37 -7.86
N PHE A 51 -5.01 -9.66 -6.78
CA PHE A 51 -6.44 -9.98 -6.82
C PHE A 51 -7.24 -8.77 -6.32
N ASP A 52 -8.50 -8.65 -6.73
CA ASP A 52 -9.36 -7.54 -6.33
C ASP A 52 -9.47 -7.44 -4.81
N ALA A 53 -9.05 -6.29 -4.27
CA ALA A 53 -9.26 -5.90 -2.88
C ALA A 53 -10.62 -5.19 -2.67
N VAL A 54 -11.58 -5.41 -3.57
CA VAL A 54 -12.86 -4.72 -3.56
C VAL A 54 -13.74 -5.30 -2.44
N LEU A 55 -14.18 -4.42 -1.55
CA LEU A 55 -15.21 -4.73 -0.55
C LEU A 55 -16.57 -4.71 -1.25
N LYS A 56 -17.18 -5.88 -1.41
CA LYS A 56 -18.40 -6.05 -2.22
C LYS A 56 -19.62 -5.34 -1.62
N GLU A 57 -19.55 -5.07 -0.32
CA GLU A 57 -20.58 -4.41 0.47
C GLU A 57 -20.47 -2.88 0.40
N MET A 58 -19.48 -2.33 -0.30
CA MET A 58 -19.20 -0.90 -0.40
C MET A 58 -19.15 -0.44 -1.86
N THR A 59 -19.68 0.75 -2.11
CA THR A 59 -19.45 1.46 -3.37
C THR A 59 -17.99 1.91 -3.49
N GLY A 60 -17.59 2.30 -4.70
CA GLY A 60 -16.27 2.87 -4.94
C GLY A 60 -16.02 4.12 -4.09
N GLU A 61 -17.03 5.00 -3.96
CA GLU A 61 -16.94 6.20 -3.13
C GLU A 61 -16.72 5.85 -1.64
N GLU A 62 -17.55 4.96 -1.08
CA GLU A 62 -17.41 4.53 0.32
C GLU A 62 -16.04 3.89 0.58
N THR A 63 -15.54 3.09 -0.36
CA THR A 63 -14.22 2.46 -0.27
C THR A 63 -13.11 3.51 -0.23
N LEU A 64 -13.18 4.53 -1.09
CA LEU A 64 -12.22 5.64 -1.10
C LEU A 64 -12.29 6.47 0.20
N TYR A 65 -13.49 6.73 0.73
CA TYR A 65 -13.67 7.40 2.02
C TYR A 65 -13.03 6.59 3.16
N MET A 66 -13.23 5.27 3.20
CA MET A 66 -12.63 4.39 4.19
C MET A 66 -11.10 4.43 4.12
N PHE A 67 -10.51 4.26 2.93
CA PHE A 67 -9.06 4.31 2.77
C PHE A 67 -8.47 5.68 3.13
N ALA A 68 -9.15 6.78 2.77
CA ALA A 68 -8.72 8.13 3.15
C ALA A 68 -8.66 8.32 4.67
N ARG A 69 -9.65 7.78 5.40
CA ARG A 69 -9.67 7.80 6.87
C ARG A 69 -8.57 6.94 7.49
N ILE A 70 -8.34 5.74 6.97
CA ILE A 70 -7.25 4.85 7.44
C ILE A 70 -5.89 5.51 7.22
N ARG A 71 -5.72 6.25 6.12
CA ARG A 71 -4.49 6.99 5.78
C ARG A 71 -4.34 8.32 6.53
N GLY A 72 -5.27 8.66 7.42
CA GLY A 72 -5.15 9.86 8.26
C GLY A 72 -5.39 11.18 7.51
N ILE A 73 -6.08 11.16 6.36
CA ILE A 73 -6.45 12.38 5.65
C ILE A 73 -7.45 13.19 6.51
N PRO A 74 -7.25 14.51 6.69
CA PRO A 74 -8.19 15.38 7.41
C PRO A 74 -9.61 15.24 6.87
N LYS A 75 -10.61 15.14 7.75
CA LYS A 75 -12.00 14.80 7.38
C LYS A 75 -12.58 15.80 6.36
N GLU A 76 -12.21 17.06 6.50
CA GLU A 76 -12.56 18.20 5.66
C GLU A 76 -12.02 18.08 4.22
N ASP A 77 -10.87 17.40 4.04
CA ASP A 77 -10.23 17.24 2.73
C ASP A 77 -10.73 16.01 1.96
N ILE A 78 -11.28 15.01 2.66
CA ILE A 78 -11.70 13.75 2.04
C ILE A 78 -12.73 13.96 0.92
N PRO A 79 -13.81 14.76 1.10
CA PRO A 79 -14.82 14.92 0.05
C PRO A 79 -14.24 15.50 -1.26
N GLU A 80 -13.28 16.43 -1.17
CA GLU A 80 -12.60 16.99 -2.34
C GLU A 80 -11.73 15.93 -3.03
N LYS A 81 -10.91 15.20 -2.27
CA LYS A 81 -10.03 14.16 -2.80
C LYS A 81 -10.78 13.00 -3.44
N VAL A 82 -11.89 12.57 -2.84
CA VAL A 82 -12.69 11.45 -3.35
C VAL A 82 -13.40 11.82 -4.65
N ARG A 83 -13.92 13.05 -4.78
CA ARG A 83 -14.59 13.51 -6.01
C ARG A 83 -13.65 13.80 -7.18
N ARG A 84 -12.35 13.94 -6.91
CA ARG A 84 -11.33 14.25 -7.92
C ARG A 84 -10.85 13.00 -8.68
N LEU A 85 -11.06 11.81 -8.12
CA LEU A 85 -10.81 10.51 -8.75
C LEU A 85 -11.97 10.14 -9.68
#